data_AF-A0A7S1HNL8-F1
#
_entry.id   AF-A0A7S1HNL8-F1
#
_cell.length_a   1.000
_cell.length_b   1.000
_cell.length_c   1.000
_cell.angle_alpha   90.00
_cell.angle_beta   90.00
_cell.angle_gamma   90.00
#
_symmetry.space_group_name_H-M   'P 1'
#
loop_
_entity.id
_entity.type
_entity.pdbx_description
1 polymer ?
#
loop_
_entity_poly.entity_id
_entity_poly.type
_entity_poly.pdbx_seq_one_letter_code
_entity_poly.pdbx_strand_id
1 'polypeptide(L)'
;AHQGDAAGVDGIATQAREVQEELRRQVEEQARQHSDERELREKAEAAAREKEGVIVQLRAQIMQAAEFNERASLAEEAKDKELQEARETIARLQKSANGGVLEGDRGIGATLARRIDGAYTVTSVEQSARSDGLEVGQVVLQVDGISVFGMEEAEVAALVCGPAGTIVELQVGDGAKVW
;
A
#
# COMPACT_ATOMS: atom_id res chain seq x y z
N ALA A 1 58.80 -100.20 -0.18
CA ALA A 1 57.89 -99.88 0.94
C ALA A 1 57.86 -98.37 1.12
N HIS A 2 56.90 -97.70 0.48
CA HIS A 2 56.58 -96.30 0.74
C HIS A 2 55.16 -96.28 1.32
N GLN A 3 55.05 -96.69 2.58
CA GLN A 3 53.88 -96.40 3.41
C GLN A 3 54.15 -95.03 4.04
N GLY A 4 53.92 -93.98 3.25
CA GLY A 4 54.03 -92.60 3.68
C GLY A 4 52.86 -91.81 3.12
N ASP A 5 52.27 -90.97 3.94
CA ASP A 5 51.44 -89.82 3.57
C ASP A 5 49.99 -89.99 3.11
N ALA A 6 49.27 -91.04 3.55
CA ALA A 6 47.81 -91.00 3.47
C ALA A 6 47.20 -89.96 4.46
N ALA A 7 47.84 -89.74 5.62
CA ALA A 7 47.35 -88.82 6.65
C ALA A 7 47.51 -87.32 6.29
N GLY A 8 48.42 -86.97 5.38
CA GLY A 8 48.62 -85.59 4.94
C GLY A 8 47.54 -85.09 3.97
N VAL A 9 46.96 -85.99 3.18
CA VAL A 9 45.98 -85.64 2.14
C VAL A 9 44.62 -85.24 2.73
N ASP A 10 44.19 -85.92 3.80
CA ASP A 10 42.94 -85.58 4.49
C ASP A 10 43.00 -84.22 5.20
N GLY A 11 44.18 -83.84 5.71
CA GLY A 11 44.41 -82.52 6.31
C GLY A 11 44.28 -81.39 5.29
N ILE A 12 44.87 -81.57 4.10
CA ILE A 12 44.79 -80.57 3.01
C ILE A 12 43.35 -80.45 2.50
N ALA A 13 42.62 -81.56 2.36
CA ALA A 13 41.22 -81.53 1.93
C ALA A 13 40.31 -80.81 2.94
N THR A 14 40.60 -80.95 4.24
CA THR A 14 39.86 -80.26 5.31
C THR A 14 40.16 -78.75 5.30
N GLN A 15 41.43 -78.36 5.24
CA GLN A 15 41.82 -76.95 5.12
C GLN A 15 41.27 -76.29 3.85
N ALA A 16 41.24 -77.02 2.73
CA ALA A 16 40.67 -76.52 1.48
C ALA A 16 39.15 -76.26 1.60
N ARG A 17 38.41 -77.11 2.32
CA ARG A 17 36.98 -76.88 2.58
C ARG A 17 36.74 -75.68 3.49
N GLU A 18 37.52 -75.54 4.56
CA GLU A 18 37.43 -74.38 5.47
C GLU A 18 37.72 -73.07 4.73
N VAL A 19 38.76 -73.04 3.90
CA VAL A 19 39.09 -71.87 3.07
C VAL A 19 37.99 -71.60 2.03
N GLN A 20 37.41 -72.64 1.42
CA GLN A 20 36.31 -72.48 0.48
C GLN A 20 35.03 -71.95 1.16
N GLU A 21 34.70 -72.42 2.36
CA GLU A 21 33.55 -71.94 3.14
C GLU A 21 33.75 -70.49 3.61
N GLU A 22 34.95 -70.16 4.10
CA GLU A 22 35.28 -68.79 4.50
C GLU A 22 35.24 -67.82 3.32
N LEU A 23 35.79 -68.21 2.16
CA LEU A 23 35.72 -67.40 0.95
C LEU A 23 34.26 -67.21 0.50
N ARG A 24 33.43 -68.25 0.57
CA ARG A 24 32.01 -68.16 0.25
C ARG A 24 31.29 -67.19 1.19
N ARG A 25 31.58 -67.24 2.49
CA ARG A 25 31.02 -66.33 3.50
C ARG A 25 31.40 -64.89 3.21
N GLN A 26 32.66 -64.62 2.88
CA GLN A 26 33.14 -63.28 2.52
C GLN A 26 32.48 -62.74 1.26
N VAL A 27 32.30 -63.57 0.23
CA VAL A 27 31.60 -63.17 -1.00
C VAL A 27 30.12 -62.88 -0.73
N GLU A 28 29.45 -63.71 0.08
CA GLU A 28 28.05 -63.48 0.46
C GLU A 28 27.89 -62.19 1.30
N GLU A 29 28.85 -61.88 2.18
CA GLU A 29 28.86 -60.65 2.97
C GLU A 29 29.12 -59.40 2.10
N GLN A 30 30.10 -59.46 1.20
CA GLN A 30 30.35 -58.38 0.23
C GLN A 30 29.15 -58.14 -0.69
N ALA A 31 28.47 -59.20 -1.13
CA ALA A 31 27.26 -59.09 -1.93
C ALA A 31 26.11 -58.40 -1.17
N ARG A 32 25.97 -58.67 0.14
CA ARG A 32 24.99 -57.97 0.99
C ARG A 32 25.34 -56.50 1.16
N GLN A 33 26.60 -56.18 1.45
CA GLN A 33 27.06 -54.79 1.59
C GLN A 33 26.81 -53.98 0.31
N HIS A 34 27.15 -54.52 -0.86
CA HIS A 34 26.88 -53.84 -2.13
C HIS A 34 25.39 -53.72 -2.46
N SER A 35 24.57 -54.68 -2.03
CA SER A 35 23.11 -54.59 -2.16
C SER A 35 22.56 -53.43 -1.33
N ASP A 36 22.98 -53.31 -0.07
CA ASP A 36 22.55 -52.25 0.85
C ASP A 36 23.03 -50.87 0.37
N GLU A 37 24.27 -50.77 -0.10
CA GLU A 37 24.81 -49.53 -0.69
C GLU A 37 24.03 -49.10 -1.93
N ARG A 38 23.65 -50.04 -2.78
CA ARG A 38 22.85 -49.76 -3.98
C ARG A 38 21.45 -49.26 -3.61
N GLU A 39 20.80 -49.90 -2.62
CA GLU A 39 19.49 -49.47 -2.14
C GLU A 39 19.54 -48.06 -1.53
N LEU A 40 20.57 -47.76 -0.72
CA LEU A 40 20.79 -46.44 -0.15
C LEU A 40 21.02 -45.38 -1.22
N ARG A 41 21.81 -45.70 -2.25
CA ARG A 41 22.05 -44.80 -3.38
C ARG A 41 20.78 -44.52 -4.17
N GLU A 42 19.97 -45.54 -4.46
CA GLU A 42 18.70 -45.37 -5.17
C GLU A 42 17.72 -44.50 -4.38
N LYS A 43 17.61 -44.73 -3.06
CA LYS A 43 16.80 -43.88 -2.16
C LYS A 43 17.31 -42.44 -2.13
N ALA A 44 18.62 -42.22 -2.09
CA ALA A 44 19.21 -40.88 -2.11
C ALA A 44 18.96 -40.15 -3.44
N GLU A 45 19.09 -40.84 -4.58
CA GLU A 45 18.79 -40.29 -5.90
C GLU A 45 17.30 -39.96 -6.06
N ALA A 46 16.40 -40.81 -5.55
CA ALA A 46 14.96 -40.54 -5.54
C ALA A 46 14.61 -39.31 -4.68
N ALA A 47 15.17 -39.21 -3.47
CA ALA A 47 14.98 -38.06 -2.60
C ALA A 47 15.56 -36.76 -3.19
N ALA A 48 16.67 -36.84 -3.92
CA ALA A 48 17.24 -35.69 -4.62
C ALA A 48 16.30 -35.17 -5.72
N ARG A 49 15.72 -36.06 -6.52
CA ARG A 49 14.73 -35.70 -7.56
C ARG A 49 13.47 -35.07 -6.97
N GLU A 50 12.98 -35.60 -5.86
CA GLU A 50 11.82 -35.03 -5.16
C GLU A 50 12.12 -33.61 -4.67
N LYS A 51 13.27 -33.39 -4.04
CA LYS A 51 13.71 -32.05 -3.59
C LYS A 51 13.85 -31.08 -4.76
N GLU A 52 14.40 -31.53 -5.89
CA GLU A 52 14.53 -30.70 -7.09
C GLU A 52 13.17 -30.27 -7.63
N GLY A 53 12.18 -31.16 -7.63
CA GLY A 53 10.79 -30.83 -7.98
C GLY A 53 10.21 -29.72 -7.08
N VAL A 54 10.41 -29.83 -5.76
CA VAL A 54 9.95 -28.80 -4.80
C VAL A 54 10.65 -27.46 -5.03
N ILE A 55 11.96 -27.45 -5.31
CA ILE A 55 12.72 -26.22 -5.60
C ILE A 55 12.19 -25.54 -6.86
N VAL A 56 11.92 -26.30 -7.93
CA VAL A 56 11.36 -25.76 -9.17
C VAL A 56 9.98 -25.16 -8.92
N GLN A 57 9.12 -25.86 -8.17
CA GLN A 57 7.80 -25.34 -7.81
C GLN A 57 7.88 -24.05 -6.98
N LEU A 58 8.78 -24.01 -5.98
CA LEU A 58 8.97 -22.82 -5.15
C LEU A 58 9.49 -21.63 -5.97
N ARG A 59 10.43 -21.85 -6.91
CA ARG A 59 10.89 -20.79 -7.82
C ARG A 59 9.77 -20.25 -8.69
N ALA A 60 8.90 -21.12 -9.21
CA ALA A 60 7.73 -20.68 -9.98
C ALA A 60 6.78 -19.81 -9.14
N GLN A 61 6.53 -20.18 -7.88
CA GLN A 61 5.71 -19.37 -6.96
C GLN A 61 6.35 -18.01 -6.66
N ILE A 62 7.66 -17.96 -6.45
CA ILE A 62 8.39 -16.69 -6.21
C ILE A 62 8.27 -15.78 -7.43
N MET A 63 8.43 -16.31 -8.66
CA MET A 63 8.27 -15.51 -9.88
C MET A 63 6.85 -14.97 -10.03
N GLN A 64 5.83 -15.80 -9.80
CA GLN A 64 4.43 -15.35 -9.84
C GLN A 64 4.14 -14.26 -8.80
N ALA A 65 4.70 -14.39 -7.59
CA ALA A 65 4.55 -13.36 -6.55
C ALA A 65 5.24 -12.05 -6.94
N ALA A 66 6.41 -12.11 -7.58
CA ALA A 66 7.11 -10.94 -8.07
C ALA A 66 6.31 -10.20 -9.17
N GLU A 67 5.76 -10.94 -10.15
CA GLU A 67 4.90 -10.37 -11.19
C GLU A 67 3.64 -9.73 -10.62
N PHE A 68 3.03 -10.34 -9.60
CA PHE A 68 1.87 -9.78 -8.92
C PHE A 68 2.22 -8.45 -8.24
N ASN A 69 3.36 -8.39 -7.55
CA ASN A 69 3.81 -7.17 -6.87
C ASN A 69 4.13 -6.04 -7.87
N GLU A 70 4.74 -6.36 -9.00
CA GLU A 70 5.01 -5.38 -10.08
C GLU A 70 3.71 -4.79 -10.65
N ARG A 71 2.70 -5.64 -10.91
CA ARG A 71 1.39 -5.17 -11.37
C ARG A 71 0.69 -4.29 -10.34
N ALA A 72 0.80 -4.61 -9.06
CA ALA A 72 0.24 -3.80 -7.99
C ALA A 72 0.88 -2.40 -7.94
N SER A 73 2.22 -2.33 -8.07
CA SER A 73 2.96 -1.07 -8.11
C SER A 73 2.53 -0.18 -9.28
N LEU A 74 2.44 -0.74 -10.49
CA LEU A 74 2.00 0.00 -11.68
C LEU A 74 0.55 0.50 -11.57
N ALA A 75 -0.33 -0.28 -10.91
CA ALA A 75 -1.71 0.12 -10.70
C ALA A 75 -1.85 1.26 -9.67
N GLU A 76 -0.96 1.34 -8.68
CA GLU A 76 -0.90 2.44 -7.72
C GLU A 76 -0.42 3.73 -8.39
N GLU A 77 0.66 3.66 -9.17
CA GLU A 77 1.16 4.80 -9.96
C GLU A 77 0.10 5.34 -10.94
N ALA A 78 -0.68 4.46 -11.58
CA ALA A 78 -1.75 4.85 -12.48
C ALA A 78 -2.87 5.63 -11.74
N LYS A 79 -3.26 5.18 -10.54
CA LYS A 79 -4.25 5.88 -9.71
C LYS A 79 -3.77 7.24 -9.25
N ASP A 80 -2.49 7.34 -8.86
CA ASP A 80 -1.91 8.62 -8.45
C ASP A 80 -1.88 9.63 -9.61
N LYS A 81 -1.56 9.15 -10.82
CA LYS A 81 -1.61 9.97 -12.03
C LYS A 81 -3.04 10.43 -12.35
N GLU A 82 -4.03 9.55 -12.29
CA GLU A 82 -5.44 9.90 -12.48
C GLU A 82 -5.90 10.94 -11.44
N LEU A 83 -5.49 10.78 -10.18
CA LEU A 83 -5.81 11.73 -9.11
C LEU A 83 -5.16 13.09 -9.34
N GLN A 84 -3.91 13.12 -9.83
CA GLN A 84 -3.23 14.36 -10.18
C GLN A 84 -3.93 15.08 -11.33
N GLU A 85 -4.28 14.37 -12.41
CA GLU A 85 -5.00 14.95 -13.55
C GLU A 85 -6.39 15.48 -13.14
N ALA A 86 -7.09 14.77 -12.25
CA ALA A 86 -8.35 15.23 -11.68
C ALA A 86 -8.18 16.51 -10.85
N ARG A 87 -7.14 16.59 -10.00
CA ARG A 87 -6.82 17.79 -9.22
C ARG A 87 -6.50 18.99 -10.10
N GLU A 88 -5.70 18.80 -11.15
CA GLU A 88 -5.37 19.86 -12.11
C GLU A 88 -6.61 20.33 -12.87
N THR A 89 -7.56 19.44 -13.16
CA THR A 89 -8.83 19.78 -13.80
C THR A 89 -9.71 20.61 -12.87
N ILE A 90 -9.85 20.20 -11.61
CA ILE A 90 -10.60 20.96 -10.59
C ILE A 90 -9.96 22.33 -10.37
N ALA A 91 -8.63 22.41 -10.25
CA ALA A 91 -7.92 23.67 -10.09
C ALA A 91 -8.13 24.61 -11.29
N ARG A 92 -8.16 24.09 -12.51
CA ARG A 92 -8.49 24.87 -13.71
C ARG A 92 -9.93 25.39 -13.68
N LEU A 93 -10.89 24.56 -13.28
CA LEU A 93 -12.29 24.97 -13.16
C LEU A 93 -12.48 26.03 -12.07
N GLN A 94 -11.85 25.86 -10.90
CA GLN A 94 -11.86 26.86 -9.84
C GLN A 94 -11.19 28.16 -10.26
N LYS A 95 -10.05 28.09 -10.98
CA LYS A 95 -9.41 29.29 -11.54
C LYS A 95 -10.28 29.96 -12.59
N SER A 96 -11.05 29.20 -13.38
CA SER A 96 -12.02 29.79 -14.32
C SER A 96 -13.23 30.40 -13.61
N ALA A 97 -13.67 29.83 -12.49
CA ALA A 97 -14.77 30.34 -11.70
C ALA A 97 -14.38 31.59 -10.89
N ASN A 98 -13.16 31.62 -10.35
CA ASN A 98 -12.67 32.71 -9.49
C ASN A 98 -11.77 33.73 -10.23
N GLY A 99 -11.36 33.42 -11.47
CA GLY A 99 -10.39 34.20 -12.26
C GLY A 99 -11.00 35.29 -13.13
N GLY A 100 -12.27 35.61 -12.92
CA GLY A 100 -12.82 36.90 -13.26
C GLY A 100 -13.04 37.69 -11.98
N VAL A 101 -11.96 38.13 -11.31
CA VAL A 101 -12.06 39.42 -10.61
C VAL A 101 -12.30 40.40 -11.73
N LEU A 102 -13.58 40.61 -12.08
CA LEU A 102 -13.96 41.69 -12.97
C LEU A 102 -13.37 42.92 -12.30
N GLU A 103 -12.52 43.67 -13.01
CA GLU A 103 -12.11 45.01 -12.57
C GLU A 103 -13.39 45.80 -12.26
N GLY A 104 -13.84 45.81 -11.00
CA GLY A 104 -15.17 46.27 -10.65
C GLY A 104 -15.90 45.48 -9.55
N ASP A 105 -15.49 44.27 -9.18
CA ASP A 105 -16.08 43.61 -8.01
C ASP A 105 -15.71 44.37 -6.75
N ARG A 106 -16.73 44.94 -6.11
CA ARG A 106 -16.59 45.70 -4.87
C ARG A 106 -17.28 44.90 -3.78
N GLY A 107 -16.57 44.71 -2.68
CA GLY A 107 -17.21 44.25 -1.46
C GLY A 107 -18.13 45.34 -0.89
N ILE A 108 -18.90 44.97 0.12
CA ILE A 108 -19.79 45.86 0.87
C ILE A 108 -19.06 46.92 1.72
N GLY A 109 -17.73 47.04 1.63
CA GLY A 109 -16.96 47.92 2.51
C GLY A 109 -16.92 47.44 3.97
N ALA A 110 -16.95 46.12 4.19
CA ALA A 110 -16.77 45.53 5.52
C ALA A 110 -15.84 44.33 5.45
N THR A 111 -15.12 44.08 6.55
CA THR A 111 -14.30 42.89 6.74
C THR A 111 -15.01 41.94 7.68
N LEU A 112 -15.13 40.68 7.27
CA LEU A 112 -15.71 39.62 8.08
C LEU A 112 -14.60 38.69 8.57
N ALA A 113 -14.75 38.15 9.78
CA ALA A 113 -13.88 37.09 10.29
C ALA A 113 -14.73 35.91 10.77
N ARG A 114 -14.31 34.71 10.40
CA ARG A 114 -14.93 33.47 10.87
C ARG A 114 -14.55 33.20 12.32
N ARG A 115 -15.56 32.97 13.17
CA ARG A 115 -15.41 32.55 14.56
C ARG A 115 -15.21 31.03 14.63
N ILE A 116 -14.74 30.55 15.78
CA ILE A 116 -14.52 29.12 16.06
C ILE A 116 -15.84 28.33 15.99
N ASP A 117 -16.97 28.96 16.30
CA ASP A 117 -18.29 28.34 16.19
C ASP A 117 -18.81 28.28 14.74
N GLY A 118 -18.08 28.81 13.76
CA GLY A 118 -18.45 28.82 12.35
C GLY A 118 -19.32 30.01 11.93
N ALA A 119 -19.64 30.94 12.84
CA ALA A 119 -20.32 32.19 12.50
C ALA A 119 -19.34 33.25 11.96
N TYR A 120 -19.84 34.23 11.20
CA TYR A 120 -19.04 35.34 10.71
C TYR A 120 -19.34 36.62 11.48
N THR A 121 -18.30 37.31 11.93
CA THR A 121 -18.43 38.58 12.65
C THR A 121 -17.78 39.71 11.89
N VAL A 122 -18.43 40.87 11.90
CA VAL A 122 -17.91 42.10 11.30
C VAL A 122 -16.75 42.62 12.15
N THR A 123 -15.54 42.64 11.60
CA THR A 123 -14.33 43.11 12.30
C THR A 123 -13.94 44.54 11.93
N SER A 124 -14.29 44.98 10.73
CA SER A 124 -14.07 46.35 10.25
C SER A 124 -15.20 46.78 9.33
N VAL A 125 -15.52 48.07 9.35
CA VAL A 125 -16.57 48.68 8.52
C VAL A 125 -16.09 50.03 8.02
N GLU A 126 -16.11 50.21 6.70
CA GLU A 126 -15.89 51.48 6.02
C GLU A 126 -17.09 52.42 6.18
N GLN A 127 -16.94 53.69 5.78
CA GLN A 127 -17.99 54.68 5.97
C GLN A 127 -19.28 54.35 5.20
N SER A 128 -19.18 53.72 4.03
CA SER A 128 -20.33 53.29 3.23
C SER A 128 -21.21 52.30 3.99
N ALA A 129 -20.69 51.14 4.39
CA ALA A 129 -21.47 50.14 5.12
C ALA A 129 -21.97 50.61 6.48
N ARG A 130 -21.23 51.49 7.16
CA ARG A 130 -21.69 52.09 8.42
C ARG A 130 -22.94 52.95 8.23
N SER A 131 -23.06 53.59 7.08
CA SER A 131 -24.23 54.42 6.73
C SER A 131 -25.50 53.58 6.59
N ASP A 132 -25.35 52.29 6.26
CA ASP A 132 -26.43 51.31 6.11
C ASP A 132 -26.72 50.52 7.39
N GLY A 133 -26.12 50.91 8.53
CA GLY A 133 -26.39 50.33 9.85
C GLY A 133 -25.56 49.11 10.22
N LEU A 134 -24.54 48.76 9.42
CA LEU A 134 -23.61 47.68 9.76
C LEU A 134 -22.60 48.16 10.82
N GLU A 135 -22.44 47.38 11.89
CA GLU A 135 -21.56 47.71 13.01
C GLU A 135 -20.53 46.61 13.30
N VAL A 136 -19.35 47.02 13.76
CA VAL A 136 -18.31 46.09 14.22
C VAL A 136 -18.84 45.28 15.40
N GLY A 137 -18.65 43.97 15.35
CA GLY A 137 -19.11 43.02 16.36
C GLY A 137 -20.44 42.36 16.04
N GLN A 138 -21.20 42.82 15.05
CA GLN A 138 -22.40 42.13 14.59
C GLN A 138 -22.05 40.78 13.95
N VAL A 139 -22.95 39.82 14.08
CA VAL A 139 -22.83 38.48 13.48
C VAL A 139 -23.68 38.43 12.22
N VAL A 140 -23.07 38.06 11.10
CA VAL A 140 -23.78 37.83 9.83
C VAL A 140 -24.41 36.45 9.88
N LEU A 141 -25.74 36.41 9.76
CA LEU A 141 -26.54 35.18 9.82
C LEU A 141 -26.87 34.68 8.40
N GLN A 142 -27.25 35.60 7.52
CA GLN A 142 -27.60 35.31 6.13
C GLN A 142 -27.12 36.41 5.18
N VAL A 143 -26.87 36.01 3.92
CA VAL A 143 -26.60 36.88 2.78
C VAL A 143 -27.61 36.49 1.69
N ASP A 144 -28.47 37.43 1.27
CA ASP A 144 -29.56 37.20 0.31
C ASP A 144 -30.45 35.99 0.66
N GLY A 145 -30.73 35.81 1.96
CA GLY A 145 -31.53 34.70 2.49
C GLY A 145 -30.78 33.35 2.62
N ILE A 146 -29.49 33.30 2.23
CA ILE A 146 -28.65 32.11 2.35
C ILE A 146 -27.87 32.18 3.66
N SER A 147 -28.00 31.16 4.51
CA SER A 147 -27.22 31.11 5.76
C SER A 147 -25.73 30.94 5.48
N VAL A 148 -24.92 31.78 6.12
CA VAL A 148 -23.45 31.74 6.01
C VAL A 148 -22.77 30.89 7.09
N PHE A 149 -23.54 30.25 7.96
CA PHE A 149 -22.99 29.49 9.07
C PHE A 149 -22.30 28.22 8.57
N GLY A 150 -21.03 28.05 8.94
CA GLY A 150 -20.24 26.89 8.54
C GLY A 150 -19.69 26.92 7.11
N MET A 151 -20.03 27.94 6.32
CA MET A 151 -19.43 28.17 5.00
C MET A 151 -17.94 28.50 5.12
N GLU A 152 -17.20 28.23 4.05
CA GLU A 152 -15.80 28.66 3.93
C GLU A 152 -15.70 30.15 3.56
N GLU A 153 -14.60 30.79 3.92
CA GLU A 153 -14.40 32.24 3.73
C GLU A 153 -14.55 32.65 2.25
N ALA A 154 -14.07 31.81 1.33
CA ALA A 154 -14.20 32.05 -0.10
C ALA A 154 -15.66 32.02 -0.59
N GLU A 155 -16.50 31.17 0.01
CA GLU A 155 -17.92 31.06 -0.34
C GLU A 155 -18.69 32.29 0.16
N VAL A 156 -18.44 32.71 1.40
CA VAL A 156 -19.03 33.94 1.96
C VAL A 156 -18.57 35.17 1.18
N ALA A 157 -17.28 35.25 0.82
CA ALA A 157 -16.77 36.33 0.00
C ALA A 157 -17.46 36.38 -1.37
N ALA A 158 -17.73 35.23 -1.99
CA ALA A 158 -18.44 35.15 -3.26
C ALA A 158 -19.93 35.56 -3.16
N LEU A 159 -20.56 35.42 -1.99
CA LEU A 159 -21.92 35.90 -1.74
C LEU A 159 -21.97 37.41 -1.48
N VAL A 160 -20.94 37.96 -0.81
CA VAL A 160 -20.89 39.36 -0.38
C VAL A 160 -20.31 40.29 -1.45
N CYS A 161 -19.38 39.81 -2.25
CA CYS A 161 -18.79 40.55 -3.35
C CYS A 161 -19.61 40.36 -4.63
N GLY A 162 -19.87 41.45 -5.33
CA GLY A 162 -20.53 41.42 -6.63
C GLY A 162 -20.15 42.59 -7.51
N PRO A 163 -20.69 42.64 -8.74
CA PRO A 163 -20.46 43.74 -9.66
C PRO A 163 -20.82 45.10 -9.04
N ALA A 164 -20.04 46.13 -9.31
CA ALA A 164 -20.33 47.47 -8.80
C ALA A 164 -21.79 47.91 -9.09
N GLY A 165 -22.50 48.30 -8.03
CA GLY A 165 -23.90 48.74 -8.10
C GLY A 165 -24.95 47.66 -7.81
N THR A 166 -24.55 46.41 -7.56
CA THR A 166 -25.46 45.40 -7.01
C THR A 166 -25.75 45.67 -5.53
N ILE A 167 -26.96 45.31 -5.11
CA ILE A 167 -27.38 45.37 -3.69
C ILE A 167 -27.32 43.95 -3.15
N VAL A 168 -26.81 43.80 -1.93
CA VAL A 168 -26.82 42.55 -1.17
C VAL A 168 -27.56 42.78 0.14
N GLU A 169 -28.42 41.85 0.51
CA GLU A 169 -29.20 41.89 1.74
C GLU A 169 -28.51 41.06 2.82
N LEU A 170 -28.17 41.69 3.94
CA LEU A 170 -27.56 41.01 5.08
C LEU A 170 -28.57 40.88 6.21
N GLN A 171 -28.76 39.66 6.69
CA GLN A 171 -29.39 39.46 7.99
C GLN A 171 -28.29 39.41 9.05
N VAL A 172 -28.26 40.42 9.90
CA VAL A 172 -27.29 40.52 11.01
C VAL A 172 -27.98 40.41 12.36
N GLY A 173 -27.26 39.86 13.34
CA GLY A 173 -27.67 39.82 14.74
C GLY A 173 -26.66 40.53 15.63
N ASP A 174 -27.13 40.98 16.79
CA ASP A 174 -26.24 41.51 17.83
C ASP A 174 -25.28 40.41 18.27
N GLY A 175 -23.99 40.61 18.01
CA GLY A 175 -22.97 39.72 18.54
C GLY A 175 -22.98 39.80 20.06
N ALA A 176 -22.84 38.65 20.71
CA ALA A 176 -22.66 38.62 22.16
C ALA A 176 -21.42 39.46 22.49
N LYS A 177 -21.62 40.62 23.13
CA LYS A 177 -20.52 41.43 23.65
C LYS A 177 -19.88 40.62 24.77
N VAL A 178 -18.76 39.96 24.47
CA VAL A 178 -17.91 39.33 25.47
C VAL A 178 -17.00 40.44 26.00
N TRP A 179 -17.41 41.04 27.12
CA TRP A 179 -16.63 42.04 27.86
C TRP A 179 -15.67 41.34 28.82
#